data_AF-A0A9E3HXQ7-F1
#
_entry.id   AF-A0A9E3HXQ7-F1
#
_cell.length_a   1.000
_cell.length_b   1.000
_cell.length_c   1.000
_cell.angle_alpha   90.00
_cell.angle_beta   90.00
_cell.angle_gamma   90.00
#
_symmetry.space_group_name_H-M   'P 1'
#
loop_
_entity.id
_entity.type
_entity.pdbx_description
1 polymer ?
#
loop_
_entity_poly.entity_id
_entity_poly.type
_entity_poly.pdbx_seq_one_letter_code
_entity_poly.pdbx_strand_id
1 'polypeptide(L)'
;MNCIFCGIELPSPDFRKAAALGDCWPVCSSCATASGGARPAPRQELLRTLYAAGRTISSCAGCGTAGGGLEIHFLLPVLAGGEPGDDNLLVLCSSCHEKVHQGAGIKVGAKIQRKPPEEDR
;
A
#
# COMPACT_ATOMS: atom_id res chain seq x y z
N MET A 1 3.06 16.81 -5.20
CA MET A 1 2.17 15.62 -5.22
C MET A 1 0.77 16.12 -4.95
N ASN A 2 -0.25 15.66 -5.66
CA ASN A 2 -1.59 16.26 -5.53
C ASN A 2 -2.49 15.44 -4.61
N CYS A 3 -3.37 16.12 -3.87
CA CYS A 3 -4.44 15.48 -3.13
C CYS A 3 -5.34 14.71 -4.11
N ILE A 4 -5.59 13.42 -3.89
CA ILE A 4 -6.44 12.66 -4.82
C ILE A 4 -7.89 13.16 -4.86
N PHE A 5 -8.39 13.73 -3.77
CA PHE A 5 -9.79 14.18 -3.70
C PHE A 5 -10.03 15.55 -4.30
N CYS A 6 -9.14 16.51 -4.04
CA CYS A 6 -9.34 17.90 -4.44
C CYS A 6 -8.27 18.44 -5.40
N GLY A 7 -7.28 17.63 -5.77
CA GLY A 7 -6.26 17.98 -6.75
C GLY A 7 -5.22 19.01 -6.29
N ILE A 8 -5.33 19.57 -5.09
CA ILE A 8 -4.39 20.58 -4.60
C ILE A 8 -3.00 19.99 -4.43
N GLU A 9 -1.97 20.78 -4.73
CA GLU A 9 -0.60 20.37 -4.48
C GLU A 9 -0.33 20.33 -2.97
N LEU A 10 0.17 19.19 -2.49
CA LEU A 10 0.54 18.95 -1.10
C LEU A 10 2.04 19.15 -0.93
N PRO A 11 2.49 19.96 0.05
CA PRO A 11 3.90 20.01 0.42
C PRO A 11 4.32 18.66 1.03
N SER A 12 5.54 18.24 0.71
CA SER A 12 6.15 16.95 1.06
C SER A 12 5.89 16.41 2.50
N PRO A 13 5.91 17.21 3.58
CA PRO A 13 5.69 16.70 4.94
C PRO A 13 4.21 16.53 5.34
N ASP A 14 3.25 17.03 4.56
CA ASP A 14 1.83 16.99 4.93
C ASP A 14 1.13 15.66 4.62
N PHE A 15 1.88 14.68 4.10
CA PHE A 15 1.41 13.32 3.97
C PHE A 15 1.32 12.69 5.36
N ARG A 16 0.11 12.34 5.81
CA ARG A 16 -0.03 11.40 6.91
C ARG A 16 0.56 10.07 6.46
N LYS A 17 1.80 9.78 6.88
CA LYS A 17 2.22 8.39 7.08
C LYS A 17 1.29 7.84 8.15
N ALA A 18 0.31 7.00 7.78
CA ALA A 18 -0.42 6.23 8.78
C ALA A 18 0.58 5.22 9.35
N ALA A 19 1.40 5.68 10.31
CA ALA A 19 2.60 4.99 10.79
C ALA A 19 2.32 3.58 11.32
N ALA A 20 1.05 3.24 11.56
CA ALA A 20 0.62 1.94 12.05
C ALA A 20 -0.25 1.12 11.07
N LEU A 21 -0.72 1.68 9.94
CA LEU A 21 -1.84 1.10 9.19
C LEU A 21 -1.54 0.78 7.72
N GLY A 22 -0.36 1.09 7.20
CA GLY A 22 0.07 0.76 5.83
C GLY A 22 -0.66 1.52 4.71
N ASP A 23 -1.76 2.19 5.02
CA ASP A 23 -2.53 3.06 4.15
C ASP A 23 -1.91 4.45 4.14
N CYS A 24 -0.98 4.66 3.21
CA CYS A 24 -0.24 5.92 3.08
C CYS A 24 -0.77 6.63 1.84
N TRP A 25 -1.51 7.73 1.99
CA TRP A 25 -2.10 8.46 0.86
C TRP A 25 -1.75 9.96 0.91
N PRO A 26 -1.40 10.62 -0.22
CA PRO A 26 -1.40 12.08 -0.35
C PRO A 26 -2.81 12.68 -0.28
N VAL A 27 -3.39 12.80 0.92
CA VAL A 27 -4.70 13.47 1.15
C VAL A 27 -4.47 14.68 2.03
N CYS A 28 -5.01 15.84 1.64
CA CYS A 28 -4.91 17.03 2.47
C CYS A 28 -5.66 16.84 3.79
N SER A 29 -5.24 17.54 4.85
CA SER A 29 -5.89 17.48 6.17
C SER A 29 -7.40 17.74 6.13
N SER A 30 -7.84 18.61 5.23
CA SER A 30 -9.25 18.94 5.03
C SER A 30 -10.05 17.77 4.44
N CYS A 31 -9.56 17.17 3.33
CA CYS A 31 -10.20 16.01 2.72
C CYS A 31 -10.15 14.78 3.64
N ALA A 32 -9.06 14.58 4.37
CA ALA A 32 -8.95 13.48 5.32
C ALA A 32 -10.01 13.57 6.43
N THR A 33 -10.28 14.78 6.93
CA THR A 33 -11.32 15.02 7.94
C THR A 33 -12.72 14.87 7.34
N ALA A 34 -12.93 15.39 6.13
CA ALA A 34 -14.22 15.32 5.44
C ALA A 34 -14.67 13.89 5.09
N SER A 35 -13.72 13.02 4.74
CA SER A 35 -14.01 11.61 4.40
C SER A 35 -14.31 10.73 5.62
N GLY A 36 -14.58 11.31 6.78
CA GLY A 36 -14.96 10.58 8.00
C GLY A 36 -13.84 9.73 8.60
N GLY A 37 -12.60 9.90 8.15
CA GLY A 37 -11.46 9.08 8.54
C GLY A 37 -11.72 7.60 8.32
N ALA A 38 -11.69 7.15 7.06
CA ALA A 38 -11.58 5.71 6.80
C ALA A 38 -10.50 5.16 7.73
N ARG A 39 -10.86 4.13 8.51
CA ARG A 39 -9.92 3.47 9.41
C ARG A 39 -9.27 2.38 8.58
N PRO A 40 -8.02 2.55 8.15
CA PRO A 40 -7.37 1.50 7.42
C PRO A 40 -7.27 0.26 8.30
N ALA A 41 -7.30 -0.91 7.65
CA ALA A 41 -7.29 -2.18 8.34
C ALA A 41 -6.05 -2.26 9.26
N PRO A 42 -6.19 -2.83 10.47
CA PRO A 42 -5.06 -3.02 11.36
C PRO A 42 -4.00 -3.85 10.65
N ARG A 43 -2.71 -3.55 10.90
CA ARG A 43 -1.60 -4.25 10.24
C ARG A 43 -1.77 -5.77 10.23
N GLN A 44 -2.21 -6.36 11.34
CA GLN A 44 -2.38 -7.80 11.49
C GLN A 44 -3.42 -8.41 10.53
N GLU A 45 -4.45 -7.66 10.15
CA GLU A 45 -5.41 -8.05 9.13
C GLU A 45 -4.78 -8.06 7.75
N LEU A 46 -3.99 -7.03 7.41
CA LEU A 46 -3.22 -6.99 6.17
C LEU A 46 -2.22 -8.16 6.09
N LEU A 47 -1.58 -8.53 7.20
CA LEU A 47 -0.72 -9.71 7.24
C LEU A 47 -1.51 -10.97 6.93
N ARG A 48 -2.71 -11.13 7.51
CA ARG A 48 -3.57 -12.30 7.26
C ARG A 48 -3.96 -12.38 5.78
N THR A 49 -4.35 -11.27 5.15
CA THR A 49 -4.63 -11.24 3.71
C THR A 49 -3.43 -11.74 2.91
N LEU A 50 -2.23 -11.17 3.16
CA LEU A 50 -1.02 -11.54 2.44
C LEU A 50 -0.68 -13.03 2.62
N TYR A 51 -0.71 -13.53 3.85
CA TYR A 51 -0.42 -14.94 4.11
C TYR A 51 -1.46 -15.89 3.53
N ALA A 52 -2.76 -15.53 3.57
CA ALA A 52 -3.82 -16.32 2.95
C ALA A 52 -3.64 -16.43 1.42
N ALA A 53 -3.10 -15.39 0.78
CA ALA A 53 -2.71 -15.39 -0.63
C ALA A 53 -1.37 -16.10 -0.91
N GLY A 54 -0.76 -16.77 0.08
CA GLY A 54 0.52 -17.46 -0.06
C GLY A 54 1.72 -16.53 -0.19
N ARG A 55 1.58 -15.24 0.15
CA ARG A 55 2.68 -14.27 0.11
C ARG A 55 3.39 -14.22 1.46
N THR A 56 4.70 -14.02 1.42
CA THR A 56 5.51 -13.79 2.63
C THR A 56 5.94 -12.32 2.71
N ILE A 57 6.24 -11.89 3.93
CA ILE A 57 6.62 -10.52 4.26
C ILE A 57 8.11 -10.49 4.59
N SER A 58 8.90 -11.16 3.76
CA SER A 58 10.33 -11.40 3.99
C SER A 58 11.23 -10.50 3.15
N SER A 59 10.70 -9.93 2.06
CA SER A 59 11.46 -9.12 1.11
C SER A 59 10.64 -7.99 0.51
N CYS A 60 11.31 -6.87 0.21
CA CYS A 60 10.75 -5.75 -0.52
C CYS A 60 10.38 -6.15 -1.96
N ALA A 61 9.14 -5.90 -2.37
CA ALA A 61 8.64 -6.14 -3.73
C ALA A 61 9.31 -5.26 -4.79
N GLY A 62 9.88 -4.11 -4.40
CA GLY A 62 10.50 -3.17 -5.33
C GLY A 62 12.00 -3.35 -5.57
N CYS A 63 12.76 -3.80 -4.55
CA CYS A 63 14.21 -3.97 -4.68
C CYS A 63 14.71 -5.36 -4.27
N GLY A 64 13.84 -6.25 -3.76
CA GLY A 64 14.20 -7.60 -3.33
C GLY A 64 14.92 -7.67 -1.98
N THR A 65 15.26 -6.55 -1.35
CA THR A 65 15.95 -6.54 -0.05
C THR A 65 15.14 -7.31 0.99
N ALA A 66 15.78 -8.28 1.64
CA ALA A 66 15.18 -9.11 2.68
C ALA A 66 15.45 -8.54 4.08
N GLY A 67 14.49 -8.73 4.98
CA GLY A 67 14.56 -8.19 6.34
C GLY A 67 14.54 -6.66 6.41
N GLY A 68 14.67 -6.12 7.63
CA GLY A 68 14.70 -4.66 7.88
C GLY A 68 13.34 -3.99 7.69
N GLY A 69 12.68 -3.62 8.79
CA GLY A 69 11.55 -2.68 8.85
C GLY A 69 10.62 -2.65 7.63
N LEU A 70 10.10 -3.80 7.18
CA LEU A 70 9.25 -3.87 6.00
C LEU A 70 7.84 -3.32 6.29
N GLU A 71 7.40 -2.45 5.41
CA GLU A 71 6.13 -1.74 5.48
C GLU A 71 5.15 -2.33 4.47
N ILE A 72 3.86 -2.27 4.79
CA ILE A 72 2.80 -2.64 3.84
C ILE A 72 2.31 -1.35 3.22
N HIS A 73 2.14 -1.35 1.91
CA HIS A 73 1.72 -0.21 1.12
C HIS A 73 0.49 -0.59 0.28
N PHE A 74 -0.53 0.26 0.30
CA PHE A 74 -1.69 0.11 -0.59
C PHE A 74 -1.40 0.71 -1.97
N LEU A 75 -1.75 0.01 -3.04
CA LEU A 75 -1.67 0.53 -4.41
C LEU A 75 -2.79 1.54 -4.69
N LEU A 76 -4.02 1.16 -4.36
CA LEU A 76 -5.18 2.02 -4.22
C LEU A 76 -5.52 2.10 -2.73
N PRO A 77 -5.10 3.17 -2.03
CA PRO A 77 -5.41 3.32 -0.62
C PRO A 77 -6.93 3.49 -0.31
N VAL A 78 -7.33 3.19 0.94
CA VAL A 78 -8.73 2.88 1.31
C VAL A 78 -9.68 4.03 1.03
N LEU A 79 -9.25 5.26 1.31
CA LEU A 79 -10.05 6.45 1.09
C LEU A 79 -10.50 6.62 -0.38
N ALA A 80 -9.72 6.16 -1.35
CA ALA A 80 -10.12 6.21 -2.76
C ALA A 80 -10.87 4.95 -3.23
N GLY A 81 -11.43 4.16 -2.31
CA GLY A 81 -12.15 2.92 -2.62
C GLY A 81 -11.26 1.68 -2.69
N GLY A 82 -10.05 1.75 -2.14
CA GLY A 82 -9.16 0.62 -2.01
C GLY A 82 -9.60 -0.39 -0.97
N GLU A 83 -9.58 -1.68 -1.31
CA GLU A 83 -9.82 -2.76 -0.36
C GLU A 83 -8.50 -3.41 0.08
N PRO A 84 -8.39 -3.98 1.29
CA PRO A 84 -7.20 -4.66 1.77
C PRO A 84 -7.03 -6.07 1.15
N GLY A 85 -7.09 -6.14 -0.18
CA GLY A 85 -6.86 -7.33 -1.01
C GLY A 85 -5.38 -7.56 -1.31
N ASP A 86 -4.98 -8.80 -1.58
CA ASP A 86 -3.59 -9.15 -1.86
C ASP A 86 -3.07 -8.54 -3.16
N ASP A 87 -3.95 -8.26 -4.11
CA ASP A 87 -3.67 -7.54 -5.35
C ASP A 87 -3.47 -6.03 -5.15
N ASN A 88 -3.95 -5.50 -4.03
CA ASN A 88 -3.88 -4.09 -3.67
C ASN A 88 -2.79 -3.77 -2.63
N LEU A 89 -2.06 -4.78 -2.14
CA LEU A 89 -1.04 -4.63 -1.11
C LEU A 89 0.37 -4.94 -1.63
N LEU A 90 1.34 -4.10 -1.32
CA LEU A 90 2.76 -4.32 -1.56
C LEU A 90 3.53 -4.32 -0.24
N VAL A 91 4.57 -5.16 -0.18
CA VAL A 91 5.53 -5.15 0.93
C VAL A 91 6.76 -4.41 0.45
N LEU A 92 7.12 -3.29 1.09
CA LEU A 92 8.23 -2.43 0.67
C LEU A 92 9.16 -2.12 1.83
N CYS A 93 10.45 -1.94 1.56
CA CYS A 93 11.34 -1.27 2.50
C CYS A 93 11.05 0.23 2.51
N SER A 94 11.44 0.93 3.58
CA SER A 94 11.20 2.38 3.74
C SER A 94 11.68 3.21 2.54
N SER A 95 12.85 2.89 1.98
CA SER A 95 13.37 3.60 0.80
C SER A 95 12.52 3.39 -0.45
N CYS A 96 12.08 2.16 -0.73
CA CYS A 96 11.18 1.91 -1.86
C CYS A 96 9.80 2.52 -1.63
N HIS A 97 9.30 2.46 -0.40
CA HIS A 97 8.02 3.04 -0.04
C HIS A 97 7.99 4.55 -0.28
N GLU A 98 9.02 5.26 0.15
CA GLU A 98 9.14 6.70 -0.07
C GLU A 98 9.28 7.07 -1.56
N LYS A 99 9.99 6.26 -2.34
CA LYS A 99 10.06 6.43 -3.80
C LYS A 99 8.69 6.31 -4.47
N VAL A 100 7.82 5.39 -4.01
CA VAL A 100 6.45 5.27 -4.55
C VAL A 100 5.68 6.56 -4.33
N HIS A 101 5.77 7.11 -3.12
CA HIS A 101 5.17 8.41 -2.84
C HIS A 101 5.72 9.47 -3.77
N GLN A 102 7.04 9.52 -4.00
CA GLN A 102 7.65 10.46 -4.95
C GLN A 102 7.24 10.26 -6.44
N GLY A 103 6.35 9.31 -6.75
CA GLY A 103 5.87 9.04 -8.10
C GLY A 103 6.75 8.06 -8.87
N ALA A 104 7.69 7.38 -8.20
CA ALA A 104 8.47 6.34 -8.85
C ALA A 104 7.61 5.08 -9.06
N GLY A 105 7.57 4.58 -10.28
CA GLY A 105 6.99 3.27 -10.56
C GLY A 105 7.82 2.15 -9.92
N ILE A 106 7.21 1.34 -9.06
CA ILE A 106 7.84 0.11 -8.57
C ILE A 106 7.65 -0.99 -9.59
N LYS A 107 8.76 -1.43 -10.19
CA LYS A 107 8.78 -2.67 -10.95
C LYS A 107 8.72 -3.81 -9.94
N VAL A 108 7.53 -4.38 -9.75
CA VAL A 108 7.35 -5.53 -8.86
C VAL A 108 8.18 -6.68 -9.41
N GLY A 109 9.31 -6.96 -8.76
CA GLY A 109 10.21 -8.04 -9.12
C GLY A 109 9.66 -9.37 -8.63
N ALA A 110 9.53 -10.32 -9.54
CA ALA A 110 9.19 -11.73 -9.32
C ALA A 110 7.69 -12.11 -9.27
N LYS A 111 7.23 -12.65 -10.41
CA LYS A 111 6.23 -13.71 -10.58
C LYS A 111 5.10 -13.76 -9.53
N ILE A 112 4.09 -12.91 -9.69
CA ILE A 112 2.73 -13.27 -9.26
C ILE A 112 2.28 -14.40 -10.20
N GLN A 113 2.64 -15.65 -9.90
CA GLN A 113 2.01 -16.79 -10.55
C GLN A 113 0.58 -16.84 -10.03
N ARG A 114 -0.33 -16.15 -10.74
CA ARG A 114 -1.75 -16.49 -10.66
C ARG A 114 -1.83 -17.96 -11.07
N LYS A 115 -2.05 -18.88 -10.13
CA LYS A 115 -2.53 -20.22 -10.49
C LYS A 115 -3.87 -19.96 -11.19
N PRO A 116 -4.06 -20.38 -12.45
CA PRO A 116 -5.37 -20.24 -13.08
C PRO A 116 -6.41 -20.98 -12.22
N PRO A 117 -7.66 -20.49 -12.14
CA PRO A 117 -8.72 -21.22 -11.47
C PRO A 117 -8.78 -22.63 -12.08
N GLU A 118 -8.71 -23.66 -11.24
CA GLU A 118 -8.97 -25.03 -11.65
C GLU A 118 -10.40 -25.08 -12.20
N GLU A 119 -10.51 -25.26 -13.51
CA GLU A 119 -11.76 -25.47 -14.23
C GLU A 119 -12.31 -26.84 -13.79
N ASP A 120 -13.31 -26.79 -12.89
CA ASP A 120 -14.04 -27.96 -12.41
C ASP A 120 -14.77 -28.60 -13.60
N ARG A 121 -14.52 -29.90 -13.79
CA ARG A 121 -14.90 -30.70 -14.97
C ARG A 121 -16.09 -31.58 -14.67
#